data_AF-A0A126V2N4-F1
#
_entry.id   AF-A0A126V2N4-F1
#
_cell.length_a   1.000
_cell.length_b   1.000
_cell.length_c   1.000
_cell.angle_alpha   90.00
_cell.angle_beta   90.00
_cell.angle_gamma   90.00
#
_symmetry.space_group_name_H-M   'P 1'
#
loop_
_entity.id
_entity.type
_entity.pdbx_description
1 polymer ?
#
loop_
_entity_poly.entity_id
_entity_poly.type
_entity_poly.pdbx_seq_one_letter_code
_entity_poly.pdbx_strand_id
1 'polypeptide(L)'
;MSDSASIEKSDDTVPKRILAWSESRPLWQRDALRRIVLNGYPDEEAFEELLALCKKEHGDPTVALVAKPISKDHLPVDPGAGDSISLSSIANVSGVNQLATGQTLNFEESGLTIVYGQNGTGKSGYTRVLKKACRSRHAGEIMPDVYSSSPTGTAKATLKITGTDGAAETVAWEDDFETAERLSAITVFDREAASVHVQKKNEVWFRPFGLDIPDDLAGVSQEIKARLTTEKETLGQKRNSVFVNPIWSSRSALGKALSALRHDTDISAIAPKTPFSDADEVRLAKLQADLAQDPPSRQKRSAITRPGSITWNPT
;
A
#
# COMPACT_ATOMS: atom_id res chain seq x y z
N MET A 1 41.60 27.97 29.28
CA MET A 1 42.01 27.58 27.91
C MET A 1 41.62 26.11 27.76
N SER A 2 40.33 25.78 27.80
CA SER A 2 39.31 25.97 26.75
C SER A 2 39.68 25.22 25.49
N ASP A 3 39.21 23.98 25.41
CA ASP A 3 38.83 23.32 24.16
C ASP A 3 37.71 22.33 24.47
N SER A 4 36.52 22.89 24.67
CA SER A 4 35.28 22.13 24.58
C SER A 4 34.87 22.17 23.11
N ALA A 5 35.23 21.12 22.36
CA ALA A 5 34.81 20.95 20.99
C ALA A 5 33.27 20.95 20.93
N SER A 6 32.74 21.99 20.30
CA SER A 6 31.34 22.13 19.92
C SER A 6 30.95 20.95 19.04
N ILE A 7 30.25 19.97 19.59
CA ILE A 7 29.56 18.96 18.79
C ILE A 7 28.41 19.70 18.11
N GLU A 8 28.58 20.06 16.84
CA GLU A 8 27.47 20.48 15.99
C GLU A 8 26.42 19.36 15.97
N LYS A 9 25.31 19.59 16.68
CA LYS A 9 24.17 18.67 16.73
C LYS A 9 23.51 18.65 15.35
N SER A 10 23.73 17.59 14.58
CA SER A 10 23.09 17.44 13.27
C SER A 10 21.58 17.17 13.43
N ASP A 11 20.76 17.95 12.73
CA ASP A 11 19.29 17.86 12.64
C ASP A 11 18.79 16.62 11.84
N ASP A 12 19.58 15.55 11.82
CA ASP A 12 19.53 14.45 10.86
C ASP A 12 18.93 13.17 11.49
N THR A 13 17.64 13.24 11.82
CA THR A 13 16.91 12.15 12.46
C THR A 13 16.51 11.05 11.46
N VAL A 14 16.39 9.81 11.93
CA VAL A 14 15.96 8.66 11.10
C VAL A 14 14.63 8.93 10.36
N PRO A 15 13.58 9.50 10.98
CA PRO A 15 12.35 9.84 10.28
C PRO A 15 12.53 10.86 9.15
N LYS A 16 13.38 11.88 9.33
CA LYS A 16 13.71 12.87 8.28
C LYS A 16 14.41 12.23 7.10
N ARG A 17 15.36 11.31 7.36
CA ARG A 17 16.03 10.52 6.31
C ARG A 17 15.06 9.64 5.52
N ILE A 18 14.10 9.00 6.19
CA ILE A 18 13.09 8.17 5.54
C ILE A 18 12.17 9.00 4.66
N LEU A 19 11.75 10.18 5.12
CA LEU A 19 10.94 11.09 4.32
C LEU A 19 11.68 11.54 3.06
N ALA A 20 12.94 11.98 3.18
CA ALA A 20 13.76 12.35 2.03
C ALA A 20 13.94 11.16 1.05
N TRP A 21 14.20 9.97 1.56
CA TRP A 21 14.29 8.74 0.75
C TRP A 21 12.97 8.38 0.05
N SER A 22 11.82 8.69 0.67
CA SER A 22 10.50 8.37 0.11
C SER A 22 10.17 9.18 -1.15
N GLU A 23 10.81 10.33 -1.37
CA GLU A 23 10.51 11.21 -2.51
C GLU A 23 10.82 10.57 -3.86
N SER A 24 11.79 9.65 -3.92
CA SER A 24 12.15 8.93 -5.14
C SER A 24 11.29 7.67 -5.37
N ARG A 25 10.21 7.46 -4.62
CA ARG A 25 9.37 6.25 -4.65
C ARG A 25 8.01 6.51 -5.30
N PRO A 26 7.39 5.47 -5.92
CA PRO A 26 6.02 5.51 -6.40
C PRO A 26 5.03 6.04 -5.35
N LEU A 27 3.96 6.70 -5.80
CA LEU A 27 2.98 7.31 -4.89
C LEU A 27 2.31 6.28 -3.99
N TRP A 28 2.01 5.09 -4.51
CA TRP A 28 1.44 4.02 -3.68
C TRP A 28 2.39 3.58 -2.56
N GLN A 29 3.72 3.58 -2.80
CA GLN A 29 4.71 3.24 -1.77
C GLN A 29 4.82 4.35 -0.71
N ARG A 30 4.67 5.60 -1.13
CA ARG A 30 4.64 6.74 -0.20
C ARG A 30 3.39 6.73 0.67
N ASP A 31 2.25 6.28 0.15
CA ASP A 31 1.04 6.05 0.96
C ASP A 31 1.20 4.84 1.89
N ALA A 32 1.82 3.74 1.43
CA ALA A 32 2.17 2.62 2.29
C ALA A 32 3.07 3.05 3.45
N LEU A 33 4.10 3.85 3.18
CA LEU A 33 4.97 4.43 4.22
C LEU A 33 4.20 5.28 5.22
N ARG A 34 3.27 6.12 4.75
CA ARG A 34 2.40 6.91 5.63
C ARG A 34 1.59 6.00 6.56
N ARG A 35 0.98 4.93 6.02
CA ARG A 35 0.20 3.96 6.82
C ARG A 35 1.09 3.24 7.84
N ILE A 36 2.29 2.82 7.45
CA ILE A 36 3.27 2.18 8.36
C ILE A 36 3.66 3.12 9.51
N VAL A 37 3.91 4.39 9.19
CA VAL A 37 4.33 5.39 10.18
C VAL A 37 3.22 5.77 11.17
N LEU A 38 1.95 5.69 10.76
CA LEU A 38 0.80 6.04 11.60
C LEU A 38 0.26 4.84 12.37
N ASN A 39 0.05 3.71 11.68
CA ASN A 39 -0.73 2.57 12.15
C ASN A 39 0.09 1.29 12.28
N GLY A 40 1.38 1.29 11.91
CA GLY A 40 2.19 0.09 11.84
C GLY A 40 1.89 -0.76 10.60
N TYR A 41 2.22 -2.05 10.66
CA TYR A 41 2.10 -2.96 9.53
C TYR A 41 0.64 -3.02 9.01
N PRO A 42 0.39 -2.88 7.69
CA PRO A 42 -0.96 -2.86 7.13
C PRO A 42 -1.77 -4.12 7.45
N ASP A 43 -3.07 -3.94 7.65
CA ASP A 43 -4.06 -5.02 7.72
C ASP A 43 -4.59 -5.38 6.32
N GLU A 44 -5.49 -6.36 6.26
CA GLU A 44 -6.02 -6.89 4.98
C GLU A 44 -6.77 -5.83 4.17
N GLU A 45 -7.53 -4.96 4.82
CA GLU A 45 -8.24 -3.85 4.18
C GLU A 45 -7.24 -2.85 3.58
N ALA A 46 -6.21 -2.47 4.34
CA ALA A 46 -5.15 -1.61 3.85
C ALA A 46 -4.35 -2.27 2.71
N PHE A 47 -4.15 -3.59 2.72
CA PHE A 47 -3.50 -4.30 1.63
C PHE A 47 -4.29 -4.22 0.32
N GLU A 48 -5.61 -4.40 0.37
CA GLU A 48 -6.47 -4.27 -0.81
C GLU A 48 -6.46 -2.84 -1.37
N GLU A 49 -6.48 -1.83 -0.51
CA GLU A 49 -6.35 -0.43 -0.94
C GLU A 49 -4.99 -0.13 -1.58
N LEU A 50 -3.89 -0.64 -0.99
CA LEU A 50 -2.55 -0.47 -1.54
C LEU A 50 -2.37 -1.21 -2.88
N LEU A 51 -2.99 -2.39 -3.02
CA LEU A 51 -3.03 -3.13 -4.28
C LEU A 51 -3.76 -2.32 -5.36
N ALA A 52 -4.92 -1.75 -5.04
CA ALA A 52 -5.67 -0.90 -5.96
C ALA A 52 -4.88 0.35 -6.36
N LEU A 53 -4.21 1.02 -5.42
CA LEU A 53 -3.33 2.16 -5.71
C LEU A 53 -2.16 1.78 -6.62
N CYS A 54 -1.55 0.61 -6.40
CA CYS A 54 -0.47 0.09 -7.24
C CYS A 54 -0.96 -0.14 -8.68
N LYS A 55 -2.15 -0.73 -8.87
CA LYS A 55 -2.79 -0.91 -10.19
C LYS A 55 -3.12 0.42 -10.87
N LYS A 56 -3.65 1.39 -10.11
CA LYS A 56 -3.96 2.74 -10.60
C LYS A 56 -2.74 3.43 -11.19
N GLU A 57 -1.60 3.38 -10.49
CA GLU A 57 -0.36 3.99 -10.94
C GLU A 57 0.19 3.32 -12.22
N HIS A 58 -0.22 2.08 -12.49
CA HIS A 58 0.09 1.34 -13.72
C HIS A 58 -1.05 1.35 -14.77
N GLY A 59 -2.01 2.27 -14.64
CA GLY A 59 -2.98 2.56 -15.70
C GLY A 59 -4.35 1.91 -15.56
N ASP A 60 -4.73 1.41 -14.37
CA ASP A 60 -6.11 0.98 -14.12
C ASP A 60 -7.03 2.19 -13.85
N PRO A 61 -7.95 2.55 -14.78
CA PRO A 61 -8.81 3.71 -14.64
C PRO A 61 -10.01 3.45 -13.70
N THR A 62 -10.24 2.20 -13.28
CA THR A 62 -11.40 1.83 -12.45
C THR A 62 -11.22 2.23 -10.98
N VAL A 63 -9.98 2.52 -10.57
CA VAL A 63 -9.63 2.80 -9.18
C VAL A 63 -9.84 4.29 -8.87
N ALA A 64 -10.88 4.58 -8.08
CA ALA A 64 -11.17 5.93 -7.60
C ALA A 64 -10.22 6.41 -6.48
N LEU A 65 -9.60 5.50 -5.72
CA LEU A 65 -8.70 5.82 -4.61
C LEU A 65 -7.55 6.74 -5.03
N VAL A 66 -7.16 7.68 -4.16
CA VAL A 66 -6.04 8.59 -4.38
C VAL A 66 -4.99 8.35 -3.29
N ALA A 67 -3.75 8.10 -3.70
CA ALA A 67 -2.63 7.90 -2.78
C ALA A 67 -2.35 9.19 -1.99
N LYS A 68 -2.20 9.07 -0.66
CA LYS A 68 -1.80 10.18 0.22
C LYS A 68 -0.34 9.97 0.63
N PRO A 69 0.62 10.69 0.01
CA PRO A 69 2.03 10.47 0.32
C PRO A 69 2.35 10.86 1.77
N ILE A 70 3.36 10.21 2.33
CA ILE A 70 3.97 10.64 3.60
C ILE A 70 4.49 12.08 3.49
N SER A 71 4.25 12.87 4.52
CA SER A 71 4.65 14.28 4.68
C SER A 71 5.28 14.48 6.06
N LYS A 72 5.84 15.68 6.30
CA LYS A 72 6.43 16.05 7.59
C LYS A 72 5.43 15.97 8.74
N ASP A 73 4.16 16.28 8.48
CA ASP A 73 3.07 16.25 9.48
C ASP A 73 2.80 14.83 10.00
N HIS A 74 3.22 13.82 9.23
CA HIS A 74 3.12 12.43 9.63
C HIS A 74 4.34 11.95 10.43
N LEU A 75 5.47 12.67 10.41
CA LEU A 75 6.66 12.30 11.17
C LEU A 75 6.52 12.74 12.64
N PRO A 76 7.31 12.18 13.56
CA PRO A 76 7.41 12.72 14.90
C PRO A 76 7.84 14.19 14.83
N VAL A 77 7.14 15.06 15.56
CA VAL A 77 7.62 16.41 15.82
C VAL A 77 8.90 16.25 16.62
N ASP A 78 10.04 16.49 15.97
CA ASP A 78 11.28 16.78 16.67
C ASP A 78 11.00 18.10 17.38
N PRO A 79 10.94 18.17 18.72
CA PRO A 79 10.69 19.44 19.39
C PRO A 79 11.83 20.45 19.16
N GLY A 80 12.83 20.11 18.33
CA GLY A 80 14.06 20.84 18.16
C GLY A 80 15.08 20.21 19.09
N ALA A 81 16.35 20.24 18.68
CA ALA A 81 17.46 19.72 19.46
C ALA A 81 17.67 20.53 20.76
N GLY A 82 16.76 20.41 21.72
CA GLY A 82 16.72 21.24 22.92
C GLY A 82 15.38 21.23 23.66
N ASP A 83 14.26 20.94 23.00
CA ASP A 83 12.97 20.83 23.68
C ASP A 83 12.58 19.37 23.88
N SER A 84 12.16 19.03 25.09
CA SER A 84 11.66 17.70 25.44
C SER A 84 10.37 17.90 26.21
N ILE A 85 9.34 17.16 25.84
CA ILE A 85 8.04 17.21 26.51
C ILE A 85 7.96 15.99 27.43
N SER A 86 7.73 16.23 28.72
CA SER A 86 7.47 15.19 29.71
C SER A 86 5.99 15.15 30.04
N LEU A 87 5.42 13.94 30.16
CA LEU A 87 4.07 13.76 30.69
C LEU A 87 4.13 13.82 32.22
N SER A 88 3.44 14.77 32.84
CA SER A 88 3.42 14.94 34.30
C SER A 88 2.23 14.26 34.94
N SER A 89 1.06 14.24 34.29
CA SER A 89 -0.10 13.52 34.81
C SER A 89 -1.17 13.21 33.76
N ILE A 90 -2.01 12.22 34.10
CA ILE A 90 -3.28 11.93 33.43
C ILE A 90 -4.40 11.97 34.48
N ALA A 91 -5.44 12.76 34.23
CA ALA A 91 -6.54 13.03 35.15
C ALA A 91 -7.89 13.00 34.43
N ASN A 92 -8.97 12.98 35.22
CA ASN A 92 -10.36 13.11 34.74
C ASN A 92 -10.72 12.13 33.60
N VAL A 93 -10.19 10.91 33.67
CA VAL A 93 -10.47 9.89 32.67
C VAL A 93 -11.94 9.48 32.75
N SER A 94 -12.63 9.50 31.61
CA SER A 94 -14.05 9.13 31.49
C SER A 94 -14.31 8.42 30.17
N GLY A 95 -15.33 7.58 30.11
CA GLY A 95 -15.66 6.79 28.92
C GLY A 95 -14.70 5.64 28.62
N VAL A 96 -13.79 5.31 29.54
CA VAL A 96 -12.81 4.21 29.38
C VAL A 96 -12.89 3.23 30.55
N ASN A 97 -13.21 1.98 30.25
CA ASN A 97 -13.37 0.89 31.21
C ASN A 97 -14.25 1.33 32.41
N GLN A 98 -14.10 0.66 33.55
CA GLN A 98 -14.68 1.10 34.83
C GLN A 98 -13.61 1.83 35.67
N LEU A 99 -13.05 2.91 35.13
CA LEU A 99 -12.11 3.75 35.88
C LEU A 99 -12.87 4.67 36.85
N ALA A 100 -12.34 4.83 38.06
CA ALA A 100 -12.97 5.70 39.06
C ALA A 100 -12.85 7.17 38.66
N THR A 101 -13.94 7.92 38.84
CA THR A 101 -14.00 9.33 38.48
C THR A 101 -13.10 10.18 39.38
N GLY A 102 -12.53 11.25 38.83
CA GLY A 102 -11.67 12.19 39.56
C GLY A 102 -10.29 11.64 39.94
N GLN A 103 -9.91 10.45 39.46
CA GLN A 103 -8.55 9.95 39.67
C GLN A 103 -7.53 10.74 38.86
N THR A 104 -6.35 10.91 39.45
CA THR A 104 -5.17 11.48 38.81
C THR A 104 -3.99 10.55 39.03
N LEU A 105 -3.35 10.14 37.93
CA LEU A 105 -2.11 9.40 37.95
C LEU A 105 -0.98 10.37 37.60
N ASN A 106 -0.06 10.57 38.53
CA ASN A 106 1.10 11.43 38.36
C ASN A 106 2.31 10.61 37.89
N PHE A 107 3.15 11.25 37.10
CA PHE A 107 4.41 10.71 36.61
C PHE A 107 5.55 11.64 37.03
N GLU A 108 6.70 11.04 37.33
CA GLU A 108 7.95 11.79 37.50
C GLU A 108 8.36 12.41 36.16
N GLU A 109 8.57 13.73 36.14
CA GLU A 109 8.95 14.48 34.93
C GLU A 109 10.35 14.11 34.43
N SER A 110 11.20 13.66 35.35
CA SER A 110 12.55 13.16 35.08
C SER A 110 12.79 11.90 35.90
N GLY A 111 12.66 10.73 35.27
CA GLY A 111 12.99 9.46 35.90
C GLY A 111 12.16 8.30 35.37
N LEU A 112 12.00 7.28 36.20
CA LEU A 112 11.20 6.10 35.91
C LEU A 112 10.01 6.04 36.86
N THR A 113 8.80 6.05 36.31
CA THR A 113 7.56 5.83 37.08
C THR A 113 7.08 4.40 36.87
N ILE A 114 6.93 3.63 37.95
CA ILE A 114 6.43 2.26 37.91
C ILE A 114 5.01 2.22 38.47
N VAL A 115 4.03 1.89 37.62
CA VAL A 115 2.62 1.73 38.02
C VAL A 115 2.29 0.23 38.09
N TYR A 116 1.94 -0.24 39.28
CA TYR A 116 1.61 -1.65 39.52
C TYR A 116 0.33 -1.79 40.34
N GLY A 117 -0.29 -2.97 40.29
CA GLY A 117 -1.54 -3.27 40.98
C GLY A 117 -2.14 -4.59 40.51
N GLN A 118 -3.15 -5.10 41.22
CA GLN A 118 -3.80 -6.37 40.88
C GLN A 118 -4.46 -6.33 39.49
N ASN A 119 -4.77 -7.49 38.91
CA ASN A 119 -5.56 -7.55 37.67
C ASN A 119 -6.94 -6.91 37.90
N GLY A 120 -7.45 -6.17 36.92
CA GLY A 120 -8.73 -5.46 37.03
C GLY A 120 -8.66 -4.05 37.66
N THR A 121 -7.50 -3.61 38.15
CA THR A 121 -7.32 -2.26 38.75
C THR A 121 -7.31 -1.08 37.77
N GLY A 122 -7.59 -1.31 36.49
CA GLY A 122 -7.68 -0.23 35.49
C GLY A 122 -6.37 0.20 34.82
N LYS A 123 -5.21 -0.40 35.15
CA LYS A 123 -3.91 -0.09 34.51
C LYS A 123 -3.98 -0.06 32.97
N SER A 124 -4.55 -1.10 32.38
CA SER A 124 -4.70 -1.20 30.93
C SER A 124 -5.68 -0.16 30.36
N GLY A 125 -6.62 0.37 31.16
CA GLY A 125 -7.50 1.47 30.78
C GLY A 125 -6.71 2.77 30.57
N TYR A 126 -5.85 3.13 31.53
CA TYR A 126 -4.94 4.28 31.38
C TYR A 126 -4.00 4.10 30.19
N THR A 127 -3.44 2.90 29.97
CA THR A 127 -2.61 2.64 28.79
C THR A 127 -3.36 2.83 27.48
N ARG A 128 -4.62 2.40 27.38
CA ARG A 128 -5.45 2.62 26.17
C ARG A 128 -5.65 4.10 25.86
N VAL A 129 -5.95 4.91 26.88
CA VAL A 129 -6.04 6.36 26.73
C VAL A 129 -4.72 6.95 26.23
N LEU A 130 -3.60 6.62 26.89
CA LEU A 130 -2.29 7.12 26.47
C LEU A 130 -1.93 6.67 25.05
N LYS A 131 -2.31 5.46 24.65
CA LYS A 131 -2.06 4.94 23.30
C LYS A 131 -2.86 5.67 22.20
N LYS A 132 -4.02 6.25 22.54
CA LYS A 132 -4.83 7.07 21.63
C LYS A 132 -4.50 8.57 21.69
N ALA A 133 -4.24 9.07 22.90
CA ALA A 133 -3.95 10.48 23.17
C ALA A 133 -2.52 10.86 22.81
N CYS A 134 -1.58 9.91 22.91
CA CYS A 134 -0.20 10.08 22.49
C CYS A 134 0.07 9.17 21.29
N ARG A 135 1.30 9.20 20.78
CA ARG A 135 1.66 8.42 19.60
C ARG A 135 1.95 6.96 19.97
N SER A 136 1.13 6.04 19.46
CA SER A 136 1.35 4.59 19.55
C SER A 136 1.17 3.93 18.18
N ARG A 137 1.99 2.92 17.88
CA ARG A 137 1.82 2.12 16.65
C ARG A 137 0.56 1.28 16.66
N HIS A 138 0.11 0.89 17.84
CA HIS A 138 -1.11 0.10 18.05
C HIS A 138 -1.93 0.81 19.11
N ALA A 139 -2.67 1.84 18.69
CA ALA A 139 -3.53 2.57 19.62
C ALA A 139 -4.57 1.65 20.28
N GLY A 140 -5.02 0.63 19.55
CA GLY A 140 -6.08 -0.29 19.96
C GLY A 140 -7.44 0.40 20.01
N GLU A 141 -8.46 -0.29 20.49
CA GLU A 141 -9.77 0.31 20.76
C GLU A 141 -9.90 0.74 22.22
N ILE A 142 -10.59 1.87 22.43
CA ILE A 142 -11.05 2.25 23.76
C ILE A 142 -12.25 1.37 24.11
N MET A 143 -12.13 0.63 25.22
CA MET A 143 -13.22 -0.24 25.69
C MET A 143 -14.08 0.55 26.69
N PRO A 144 -15.41 0.68 26.48
CA PRO A 144 -16.28 1.37 27.41
C PRO A 144 -16.55 0.53 28.69
N ASP A 145 -17.23 1.13 29.66
CA ASP A 145 -17.70 0.41 30.86
C ASP A 145 -18.74 -0.66 30.47
N VAL A 146 -18.41 -1.93 30.73
CA VAL A 146 -19.26 -3.09 30.46
C VAL A 146 -20.54 -3.09 31.29
N TYR A 147 -20.56 -2.38 32.42
CA TYR A 147 -21.72 -2.26 33.30
C TYR A 147 -22.60 -1.05 32.97
N SER A 148 -22.19 -0.21 32.02
CA SER A 148 -23.01 0.93 31.58
C SER A 148 -24.17 0.45 30.70
N SER A 149 -25.40 0.83 31.05
CA SER A 149 -26.60 0.58 30.25
C SER A 149 -26.65 1.42 28.96
N SER A 150 -25.76 2.40 28.82
CA SER A 150 -25.61 3.24 27.62
C SER A 150 -24.16 3.70 27.48
N PRO A 151 -23.27 2.90 26.86
CA PRO A 151 -21.89 3.28 26.60
C PRO A 151 -21.85 4.25 25.41
N THR A 152 -22.28 5.50 25.61
CA THR A 152 -22.40 6.52 24.54
C THR A 152 -21.53 7.76 24.76
N GLY A 153 -20.54 7.68 25.66
CA GLY A 153 -19.58 8.77 25.87
C GLY A 153 -18.30 8.55 25.07
N THR A 154 -17.94 9.50 24.20
CA THR A 154 -16.56 9.62 23.69
C THR A 154 -15.60 9.65 24.87
N ALA A 155 -14.52 8.87 24.79
CA ALA A 155 -13.55 8.81 25.86
C ALA A 155 -12.81 10.13 26.00
N LYS A 156 -12.63 10.59 27.25
CA LYS A 156 -11.98 11.86 27.56
C LYS A 156 -10.94 11.72 28.65
N ALA A 157 -9.91 12.55 28.59
CA ALA A 157 -8.91 12.68 29.64
C ALA A 157 -8.29 14.07 29.64
N THR A 158 -7.71 14.45 30.77
CA THR A 158 -6.90 15.65 30.93
C THR A 158 -5.44 15.23 31.10
N LEU A 159 -4.58 15.58 30.16
CA LEU A 159 -3.14 15.29 30.21
C LEU A 159 -2.39 16.57 30.58
N LYS A 160 -1.48 16.48 31.55
CA LYS A 160 -0.57 17.57 31.88
C LYS A 160 0.80 17.25 31.31
N ILE A 161 1.34 18.16 30.52
CA ILE A 161 2.67 18.05 29.92
C ILE A 161 3.54 19.21 30.38
N THR A 162 4.83 18.96 30.58
CA THR A 162 5.82 19.98 30.94
C THR A 162 6.89 20.06 29.85
N GLY A 163 7.15 21.27 29.36
CA GLY A 163 8.24 21.54 28.43
C GLY A 163 9.60 21.74 29.13
N THR A 164 10.65 21.88 28.34
CA THR A 164 12.03 22.16 28.80
C THR A 164 12.21 23.52 29.47
N ASP A 165 11.32 24.46 29.19
CA ASP A 165 11.21 25.74 29.87
C ASP A 165 10.56 25.64 31.28
N GLY A 166 10.10 24.45 31.66
CA GLY A 166 9.35 24.20 32.89
C GLY A 166 7.90 24.69 32.82
N ALA A 167 7.42 25.14 31.66
CA ALA A 167 6.04 25.53 31.48
C ALA A 167 5.15 24.29 31.43
N ALA A 168 4.21 24.21 32.37
CA ALA A 168 3.21 23.17 32.39
C ALA A 168 1.99 23.58 31.56
N GLU A 169 1.60 22.72 30.64
CA GLU A 169 0.42 22.85 29.80
C GLU A 169 -0.58 21.74 30.13
N THR A 170 -1.86 22.08 30.12
CA THR A 170 -2.95 21.11 30.30
C THR A 170 -3.66 20.93 28.97
N VAL A 171 -3.66 19.70 28.47
CA VAL A 171 -4.30 19.30 27.22
C VAL A 171 -5.56 18.50 27.53
N ALA A 172 -6.70 18.97 27.03
CA ALA A 172 -7.94 18.20 27.03
C ALA A 172 -7.94 17.28 25.80
N TRP A 173 -8.05 15.97 26.03
CA TRP A 173 -8.10 14.95 24.98
C TRP A 173 -9.48 14.31 24.91
N GLU A 174 -9.97 14.10 23.68
CA GLU A 174 -11.18 13.34 23.36
C GLU A 174 -10.88 12.41 22.15
N ASP A 175 -11.36 11.16 22.19
CA ASP A 175 -11.00 10.11 21.20
C ASP A 175 -11.39 10.43 19.74
N ASP A 176 -12.44 11.23 19.54
CA ASP A 176 -12.95 11.60 18.20
C ASP A 176 -12.33 12.88 17.63
N PHE A 177 -11.41 13.53 18.35
CA PHE A 177 -10.76 14.78 17.95
C PHE A 177 -9.30 14.58 17.56
N GLU A 178 -8.78 15.46 16.68
CA GLU A 178 -7.37 15.45 16.31
C GLU A 178 -6.48 15.54 17.56
N THR A 179 -5.51 14.63 17.62
CA THR A 179 -4.55 14.56 18.70
C THR A 179 -3.76 15.86 18.76
N ALA A 180 -3.67 16.50 19.93
CA ALA A 180 -2.91 17.73 20.08
C ALA A 180 -1.46 17.53 19.60
N GLU A 181 -0.98 18.43 18.75
CA GLU A 181 0.33 18.32 18.08
C GLU A 181 1.48 18.04 19.06
N ARG A 182 1.42 18.63 20.26
CA ARG A 182 2.41 18.42 21.33
C ARG A 182 2.39 17.02 21.96
N LEU A 183 1.23 16.37 22.05
CA LEU A 183 1.15 14.99 22.56
C LEU A 183 1.75 13.97 21.58
N SER A 184 1.88 14.33 20.29
CA SER A 184 2.50 13.48 19.27
C SER A 184 4.00 13.24 19.51
N ALA A 185 4.65 14.10 20.30
CA ALA A 185 6.05 13.96 20.72
C ALA A 185 6.24 12.84 21.76
N ILE A 186 5.17 12.45 22.47
CA ILE A 186 5.20 11.39 23.48
C ILE A 186 4.90 10.07 22.80
N THR A 187 5.85 9.12 22.87
CA THR A 187 5.68 7.79 22.29
C THR A 187 5.32 6.77 23.37
N VAL A 188 4.23 6.03 23.16
CA VAL A 188 3.76 4.98 24.06
C VAL A 188 4.12 3.62 23.49
N PHE A 189 4.81 2.82 24.29
CA PHE A 189 5.26 1.48 23.93
C PHE A 189 4.54 0.42 24.75
N ASP A 190 4.05 -0.64 24.09
CA ASP A 190 3.45 -1.79 24.75
C ASP A 190 3.94 -3.13 24.16
N ARG A 191 3.43 -4.23 24.73
CA ARG A 191 3.79 -5.59 24.29
C ARG A 191 3.33 -5.89 22.85
N GLU A 192 2.20 -5.34 22.41
CA GLU A 192 1.70 -5.54 21.05
C GLU A 192 2.59 -4.82 20.03
N ALA A 193 3.06 -3.61 20.35
CA ALA A 193 4.10 -2.90 19.60
C ALA A 193 5.43 -3.68 19.54
N ALA A 194 5.75 -4.45 20.59
CA ALA A 194 6.92 -5.33 20.61
C ALA A 194 6.70 -6.65 19.85
N SER A 195 5.47 -7.13 19.70
CA SER A 195 5.17 -8.45 19.12
C SER A 195 5.51 -8.56 17.63
N VAL A 196 5.50 -7.44 16.90
CA VAL A 196 6.00 -7.34 15.51
C VAL A 196 7.50 -7.68 15.42
N HIS A 197 8.26 -7.52 16.51
CA HIS A 197 9.71 -7.74 16.53
C HIS A 197 10.13 -9.14 17.01
N VAL A 198 9.25 -9.90 17.67
CA VAL A 198 9.63 -11.18 18.33
C VAL A 198 9.36 -12.40 17.44
N GLN A 199 8.49 -12.29 16.43
CA GLN A 199 8.06 -13.46 15.64
C GLN A 199 8.97 -13.81 14.44
N LYS A 200 9.94 -12.97 14.07
CA LYS A 200 10.90 -13.26 13.00
C LYS A 200 12.31 -13.45 13.57
N LYS A 201 12.83 -14.67 13.45
CA LYS A 201 14.20 -15.07 13.80
C LYS A 201 15.24 -14.10 13.24
N ASN A 202 15.79 -13.21 14.09
CA ASN A 202 17.23 -12.99 14.26
C ASN A 202 17.49 -11.86 15.27
N GLU A 203 18.56 -12.05 16.05
CA GLU A 203 19.06 -11.17 17.10
C GLU A 203 19.24 -9.71 16.66
N VAL A 204 18.31 -8.83 17.03
CA VAL A 204 18.63 -7.44 17.41
C VAL A 204 17.66 -7.05 18.53
N TRP A 205 18.16 -6.95 19.75
CA TRP A 205 17.36 -6.79 20.98
C TRP A 205 16.67 -5.42 21.14
N PHE A 206 16.89 -4.48 20.21
CA PHE A 206 16.28 -3.16 20.27
C PHE A 206 16.41 -2.46 18.91
N ARG A 207 15.30 -2.10 18.28
CA ARG A 207 15.29 -1.24 17.08
C ARG A 207 14.70 0.12 17.45
N PRO A 208 15.51 1.20 17.46
CA PRO A 208 15.01 2.55 17.56
C PRO A 208 13.88 2.84 16.57
N PHE A 209 12.93 3.68 16.98
CA PHE A 209 11.77 4.04 16.18
C PHE A 209 12.18 4.49 14.77
N GLY A 210 11.66 3.80 13.77
CA GLY A 210 11.83 4.13 12.36
C GLY A 210 12.77 3.20 11.58
N LEU A 211 13.63 2.43 12.27
CA LEU A 211 14.55 1.49 11.59
C LEU A 211 13.86 0.24 11.02
N ASP A 212 12.63 -0.02 11.42
CA ASP A 212 11.78 -1.10 10.96
C ASP A 212 10.88 -0.70 9.78
N ILE A 213 10.63 0.61 9.58
CA ILE A 213 9.79 1.12 8.49
C ILE A 213 10.23 0.59 7.11
N PRO A 214 11.54 0.57 6.76
CA PRO A 214 11.98 0.03 5.47
C PRO A 214 11.71 -1.48 5.32
N ASP A 215 11.86 -2.24 6.42
CA ASP A 215 11.61 -3.69 6.43
C ASP A 215 10.12 -4.00 6.28
N ASP A 216 9.26 -3.22 6.96
CA ASP A 216 7.80 -3.31 6.82
C ASP A 216 7.37 -2.97 5.38
N LEU A 217 7.92 -1.91 4.78
CA LEU A 217 7.63 -1.56 3.38
C LEU A 217 8.09 -2.66 2.41
N ALA A 218 9.23 -3.30 2.69
CA ALA A 218 9.71 -4.44 1.91
C ALA A 218 8.74 -5.63 2.04
N GLY A 219 8.23 -5.90 3.23
CA GLY A 219 7.18 -6.91 3.48
C GLY A 219 5.91 -6.61 2.69
N VAL A 220 5.41 -5.37 2.75
CA VAL A 220 4.24 -4.92 2.00
C VAL A 220 4.43 -5.10 0.49
N SER A 221 5.61 -4.75 -0.02
CA SER A 221 5.94 -4.90 -1.44
C SER A 221 5.99 -6.37 -1.89
N GLN A 222 6.45 -7.27 -1.03
CA GLN A 222 6.45 -8.72 -1.30
C GLN A 222 5.02 -9.28 -1.33
N GLU A 223 4.17 -8.84 -0.41
CA GLU A 223 2.76 -9.26 -0.37
C GLU A 223 2.00 -8.80 -1.62
N ILE A 224 2.13 -7.53 -2.01
CA ILE A 224 1.52 -7.00 -3.25
C ILE A 224 2.02 -7.78 -4.47
N LYS A 225 3.33 -8.09 -4.53
CA LYS A 225 3.90 -8.92 -5.60
C LYS A 225 3.26 -10.31 -5.64
N ALA A 226 3.05 -10.94 -4.49
CA ALA A 226 2.40 -12.26 -4.42
C ALA A 226 0.97 -12.20 -4.97
N ARG A 227 0.16 -11.24 -4.50
CA ARG A 227 -1.24 -11.05 -4.95
C ARG A 227 -1.33 -10.81 -6.46
N LEU A 228 -0.51 -9.92 -7.00
CA LEU A 228 -0.46 -9.65 -8.44
C LEU A 228 0.00 -10.87 -9.24
N THR A 229 0.90 -11.70 -8.68
CA THR A 229 1.36 -12.94 -9.34
C THR A 229 0.22 -13.95 -9.42
N THR A 230 -0.50 -14.16 -8.33
CA THR A 230 -1.67 -15.06 -8.29
C THR A 230 -2.79 -14.58 -9.22
N GLU A 231 -3.06 -13.27 -9.25
CA GLU A 231 -4.05 -12.70 -10.17
C GLU A 231 -3.63 -12.91 -11.64
N LYS A 232 -2.36 -12.68 -11.97
CA LYS A 232 -1.80 -12.92 -13.30
C LYS A 232 -1.95 -14.39 -13.71
N GLU A 233 -1.65 -15.32 -12.83
CA GLU A 233 -1.80 -16.76 -13.09
C GLU A 233 -3.26 -17.13 -13.35
N THR A 234 -4.18 -16.60 -12.54
CA THR A 234 -5.63 -16.81 -12.67
C THR A 234 -6.15 -16.27 -14.00
N LEU A 235 -5.71 -15.08 -14.41
CA LEU A 235 -6.05 -14.50 -15.71
C LEU A 235 -5.41 -15.30 -16.86
N GLY A 236 -4.20 -15.82 -16.66
CA GLY A 236 -3.52 -16.71 -17.61
C GLY A 236 -4.29 -18.00 -17.87
N GLN A 237 -4.90 -18.59 -16.83
CA GLN A 237 -5.75 -19.79 -16.97
C GLN A 237 -7.04 -19.53 -17.77
N LYS A 238 -7.56 -18.30 -17.73
CA LYS A 238 -8.72 -17.88 -18.53
C LYS A 238 -8.37 -17.58 -20.00
N ARG A 239 -7.09 -17.58 -20.37
CA ARG A 239 -6.66 -17.31 -21.74
C ARG A 239 -7.17 -18.41 -22.66
N ASN A 240 -7.84 -18.01 -23.73
CA ASN A 240 -8.34 -18.95 -24.74
C ASN A 240 -7.17 -19.76 -25.35
N SER A 241 -7.31 -21.08 -25.37
CA SER A 241 -6.29 -22.04 -25.83
C SER A 241 -5.84 -21.78 -27.27
N VAL A 242 -6.68 -21.18 -28.10
CA VAL A 242 -6.37 -20.76 -29.47
C VAL A 242 -5.18 -19.77 -29.51
N PHE A 243 -4.99 -18.94 -28.47
CA PHE A 243 -3.84 -18.03 -28.39
C PHE A 243 -2.60 -18.67 -27.75
N VAL A 244 -2.73 -19.87 -27.19
CA VAL A 244 -1.61 -20.66 -26.65
C VAL A 244 -1.00 -21.51 -27.76
N ASN A 245 -1.85 -22.15 -28.57
CA ASN A 245 -1.47 -22.89 -29.76
C ASN A 245 -2.16 -22.28 -31.00
N PRO A 246 -1.59 -21.20 -31.57
CA PRO A 246 -2.20 -20.49 -32.68
C PRO A 246 -2.32 -21.37 -33.94
N ILE A 247 -3.54 -21.47 -34.46
CA ILE A 247 -3.85 -22.18 -35.70
C ILE A 247 -3.62 -21.32 -36.96
N TRP A 248 -3.38 -20.02 -36.79
CA TRP A 248 -3.14 -19.09 -37.91
C TRP A 248 -1.70 -19.13 -38.39
N SER A 249 -1.50 -18.87 -39.68
CA SER A 249 -0.17 -18.79 -40.26
C SER A 249 0.59 -17.54 -39.79
N SER A 250 1.79 -17.71 -39.25
CA SER A 250 2.71 -16.61 -38.91
C SER A 250 3.19 -15.80 -40.13
N ARG A 251 2.93 -16.30 -41.36
CA ARG A 251 3.26 -15.61 -42.61
C ARG A 251 2.18 -14.64 -43.06
N SER A 252 0.93 -14.83 -42.62
CA SER A 252 -0.17 -13.93 -43.01
C SER A 252 -0.14 -12.64 -42.21
N ALA A 253 -0.56 -11.53 -42.83
CA ALA A 253 -0.65 -10.24 -42.15
C ALA A 253 -1.56 -10.32 -40.91
N LEU A 254 -2.69 -11.03 -41.03
CA LEU A 254 -3.62 -11.28 -39.94
C LEU A 254 -3.00 -12.13 -38.82
N GLY A 255 -2.27 -13.20 -39.16
CA GLY A 255 -1.63 -14.05 -38.16
C GLY A 255 -0.51 -13.33 -37.39
N LYS A 256 0.23 -12.44 -38.06
CA LYS A 256 1.18 -11.54 -37.40
C LYS A 256 0.49 -10.57 -36.45
N ALA A 257 -0.62 -9.96 -36.87
CA ALA A 257 -1.40 -9.04 -36.04
C ALA A 257 -2.01 -9.74 -34.81
N LEU A 258 -2.63 -10.92 -34.99
CA LEU A 258 -3.20 -11.73 -33.90
C LEU A 258 -2.15 -12.21 -32.90
N SER A 259 -0.92 -12.49 -33.35
CA SER A 259 0.18 -12.90 -32.47
C SER A 259 0.80 -11.72 -31.71
N ALA A 260 0.58 -10.49 -32.17
CA ALA A 260 1.15 -9.26 -31.60
C ALA A 260 0.14 -8.47 -30.76
N LEU A 261 -1.02 -9.05 -30.44
CA LEU A 261 -2.06 -8.39 -29.65
C LEU A 261 -1.53 -7.95 -28.27
N ARG A 262 -1.83 -6.71 -27.94
CA ARG A 262 -1.57 -6.05 -26.66
C ARG A 262 -2.86 -5.42 -26.15
N HIS A 263 -2.86 -5.02 -24.88
CA HIS A 263 -4.00 -4.36 -24.23
C HIS A 263 -4.49 -3.08 -24.95
N ASP A 264 -3.63 -2.44 -25.74
CA ASP A 264 -3.84 -1.19 -26.48
C ASP A 264 -4.00 -1.40 -28.00
N THR A 265 -4.11 -2.64 -28.47
CA THR A 265 -4.22 -2.92 -29.91
C THR A 265 -5.58 -2.53 -30.46
N ASP A 266 -5.60 -1.69 -31.48
CA ASP A 266 -6.82 -1.36 -32.22
C ASP A 266 -7.32 -2.55 -33.04
N ILE A 267 -8.40 -3.16 -32.56
CA ILE A 267 -9.05 -4.32 -33.18
C ILE A 267 -9.71 -3.94 -34.51
N SER A 268 -10.14 -2.68 -34.68
CA SER A 268 -10.83 -2.24 -35.89
C SER A 268 -9.93 -2.29 -37.14
N ALA A 269 -8.62 -2.10 -36.95
CA ALA A 269 -7.62 -2.24 -38.01
C ALA A 269 -7.39 -3.69 -38.46
N ILE A 270 -7.75 -4.67 -37.63
CA ILE A 270 -7.54 -6.11 -37.85
C ILE A 270 -8.85 -6.78 -38.31
N ALA A 271 -10.00 -6.14 -38.08
CA ALA A 271 -11.29 -6.63 -38.52
C ALA A 271 -11.35 -6.74 -40.05
N PRO A 272 -11.74 -7.91 -40.60
CA PRO A 272 -11.86 -8.07 -42.04
C PRO A 272 -12.97 -7.14 -42.58
N LYS A 273 -12.66 -6.40 -43.65
CA LYS A 273 -13.60 -5.45 -44.30
C LYS A 273 -14.81 -6.13 -44.93
N THR A 274 -14.70 -7.42 -45.22
CA THR A 274 -15.76 -8.27 -45.75
C THR A 274 -15.98 -9.43 -44.79
N PRO A 275 -17.21 -9.63 -44.28
CA PRO A 275 -17.51 -10.79 -43.46
C PRO A 275 -17.34 -12.07 -44.28
N PHE A 276 -16.90 -13.14 -43.62
CA PHE A 276 -16.84 -14.47 -44.23
C PHE A 276 -18.26 -14.93 -44.58
N SER A 277 -18.49 -15.22 -45.85
CA SER A 277 -19.83 -15.59 -46.37
C SER A 277 -19.95 -17.09 -46.58
N ASP A 278 -21.18 -17.60 -46.68
CA ASP A 278 -21.46 -19.00 -47.01
C ASP A 278 -20.79 -19.44 -48.33
N ALA A 279 -20.65 -18.51 -49.28
CA ALA A 279 -19.94 -18.75 -50.54
C ALA A 279 -18.43 -18.97 -50.34
N ASP A 280 -17.83 -18.27 -49.36
CA ASP A 280 -16.43 -18.47 -48.98
C ASP A 280 -16.23 -19.81 -48.27
N GLU A 281 -17.21 -20.25 -47.49
CA GLU A 281 -17.20 -21.56 -46.83
C GLU A 281 -17.25 -22.70 -47.85
N VAL A 282 -18.16 -22.63 -48.82
CA VAL A 282 -18.24 -23.59 -49.94
C VAL A 282 -16.94 -23.61 -50.74
N ARG A 283 -16.35 -22.43 -51.01
CA ARG A 283 -15.07 -22.32 -51.70
C ARG A 283 -13.92 -22.94 -50.90
N LEU A 284 -13.88 -22.72 -49.59
CA LEU A 284 -12.85 -23.28 -48.70
C LEU A 284 -12.91 -24.81 -48.69
N ALA A 285 -14.11 -25.38 -48.53
CA ALA A 285 -14.32 -26.83 -48.56
C ALA A 285 -13.84 -27.45 -49.88
N LYS A 286 -14.14 -26.79 -51.01
CA LYS A 286 -13.66 -27.22 -52.33
C LYS A 286 -12.13 -27.18 -52.42
N LEU A 287 -11.49 -26.09 -51.97
CA LEU A 287 -10.03 -25.97 -52.00
C LEU A 287 -9.35 -27.03 -51.12
N GLN A 288 -9.93 -27.36 -49.96
CA GLN A 288 -9.42 -28.43 -49.09
C GLN A 288 -9.53 -29.80 -49.76
N ALA A 289 -10.66 -30.09 -50.41
CA ALA A 289 -10.84 -31.33 -51.17
C ALA A 289 -9.86 -31.44 -52.35
N ASP A 290 -9.66 -30.35 -53.09
CA ASP A 290 -8.69 -30.28 -54.20
C ASP A 290 -7.24 -30.44 -53.71
N LEU A 291 -6.90 -29.95 -52.51
CA LEU A 291 -5.55 -30.07 -51.94
C LEU A 291 -5.27 -31.45 -51.31
N ALA A 292 -6.30 -32.12 -50.79
CA ALA A 292 -6.19 -33.47 -50.21
C ALA A 292 -5.99 -34.55 -51.28
N GLN A 293 -6.30 -34.24 -52.54
CA GLN A 293 -5.95 -35.06 -53.69
C GLN A 293 -4.52 -34.71 -54.12
N ASP A 294 -3.54 -35.49 -53.68
CA ASP A 294 -2.11 -35.31 -54.04
C ASP A 294 -1.92 -35.42 -55.58
N PRO A 295 -1.11 -34.56 -56.25
CA PRO A 295 -1.06 -34.55 -57.70
C PRO A 295 0.06 -35.45 -58.26
N PRO A 296 -0.22 -36.23 -59.32
CA PRO A 296 0.72 -36.35 -60.41
C PRO A 296 0.19 -35.51 -61.58
N SER A 297 1.01 -34.56 -62.04
CA SER A 297 0.87 -33.79 -63.28
C SER A 297 -0.20 -32.67 -63.35
N ARG A 298 0.23 -31.44 -63.04
CA ARG A 298 -0.34 -30.24 -63.67
C ARG A 298 0.74 -29.32 -64.24
N GLN A 299 1.64 -29.90 -65.02
CA GLN A 299 2.20 -29.22 -66.19
C GLN A 299 1.35 -29.65 -67.38
N LYS A 300 0.83 -28.67 -68.14
CA LYS A 300 0.02 -28.79 -69.37
C LYS A 300 -1.50 -28.89 -69.18
N ARG A 301 -2.14 -27.71 -69.20
CA ARG A 301 -3.50 -27.34 -69.68
C ARG A 301 -4.03 -26.24 -68.74
N SER A 302 -3.77 -24.97 -69.04
CA SER A 302 -4.53 -24.24 -70.05
C SER A 302 -3.73 -23.09 -70.66
N ALA A 303 -3.29 -23.29 -71.91
CA ALA A 303 -3.07 -22.21 -72.86
C ALA A 303 -4.24 -22.25 -73.85
N ILE A 304 -5.35 -21.58 -73.53
CA ILE A 304 -6.42 -21.22 -74.49
C ILE A 304 -6.83 -19.78 -74.16
N THR A 305 -6.29 -18.87 -74.98
CA THR A 305 -6.87 -17.63 -75.54
C THR A 305 -7.26 -16.47 -74.60
N ARG A 306 -6.39 -15.46 -74.54
CA ARG A 306 -6.78 -14.05 -74.31
C ARG A 306 -6.83 -13.33 -75.67
N PRO A 307 -7.92 -12.63 -76.03
CA PRO A 307 -7.93 -11.74 -77.20
C PRO A 307 -7.33 -10.38 -76.81
N GLY A 308 -6.37 -9.89 -77.59
CA GLY A 308 -5.75 -8.58 -77.36
C GLY A 308 -4.37 -8.46 -78.00
N SER A 309 -4.32 -8.43 -79.33
CA SER A 309 -3.13 -8.08 -80.10
C SER A 309 -2.79 -6.61 -79.90
N ILE A 310 -1.64 -6.33 -79.27
CA ILE A 310 -0.93 -5.05 -79.42
C ILE A 310 0.27 -5.36 -80.31
N THR A 311 0.20 -4.90 -81.56
CA THR A 311 1.33 -4.89 -82.49
C THR A 311 2.26 -3.74 -82.14
N TRP A 312 3.52 -4.05 -81.84
CA TRP A 312 4.62 -3.08 -81.84
C TRP A 312 5.32 -3.18 -83.21
N ASN A 313 5.34 -2.09 -83.97
CA ASN A 313 6.09 -1.96 -85.21
C ASN A 313 7.43 -1.27 -84.89
N PRO A 314 8.59 -1.80 -85.31
CA PRO A 314 9.86 -1.09 -85.21
C PRO A 314 10.23 -0.45 -86.54
N THR A 315 10.26 0.89 -86.58
CA THR A 315 11.29 1.78 -87.16
C THR A 315 10.76 3.21 -87.09
#